data_AF-A0A1S2H9V8-F1
#
_entry.id   AF-A0A1S2H9V8-F1
#
_cell.length_a   1.000
_cell.length_b   1.000
_cell.length_c   1.000
_cell.angle_alpha   90.00
_cell.angle_beta   90.00
_cell.angle_gamma   90.00
#
_symmetry.space_group_name_H-M   'P 1'
#
loop_
_entity.id
_entity.type
_entity.pdbx_description
1 polymer ?
#
loop_
_entity_poly.entity_id
_entity_poly.type
_entity_poly.pdbx_seq_one_letter_code
_entity_poly.pdbx_strand_id
1 'polypeptide(L)'
;MNTNTSSTRGRAFRRIGGAALVTGAAACAAAALFGTLPAQATVTHDAATTTTAVRTTSDRTVPAAAATGAQRAKAEKDAAIRKIQNDPTTKNLDAYYAAGYKYEDALDLAALWNASDRNHAKFTAGAELRAGHTLPFAPGAGFARSYTRAQQVHAFEIAEVDDGGLAARLAASWKVSPETAKAKAGALALANQPVPLEHPTPSAGDAATAFAAAGYDYADAEKLAQIWKIDAYSAKVKAGQDLLSSPQIPLPIQP
;
A
#
# COMPACT_ATOMS: atom_id res chain seq x y z
N MET A 1 -29.13 15.67 47.41
CA MET A 1 -28.17 16.44 46.59
C MET A 1 -26.79 15.85 46.81
N ASN A 2 -26.31 15.00 45.89
CA ASN A 2 -24.95 14.47 45.92
C ASN A 2 -24.34 14.67 44.52
N THR A 3 -23.32 15.52 44.44
CA THR A 3 -22.55 15.80 43.23
C THR A 3 -21.34 14.89 43.18
N ASN A 4 -21.31 13.94 42.23
CA ASN A 4 -20.13 13.14 41.94
C ASN A 4 -19.34 13.80 40.81
N THR A 5 -18.14 14.25 41.16
CA THR A 5 -17.16 14.89 40.26
C THR A 5 -16.16 13.83 39.80
N SER A 6 -16.30 13.32 38.57
CA SER A 6 -15.34 12.35 38.00
C SER A 6 -14.28 13.06 37.17
N SER A 7 -13.06 13.06 37.69
CA SER A 7 -11.83 13.61 37.10
C SER A 7 -11.36 12.80 35.89
N THR A 8 -11.47 13.38 34.69
CA THR A 8 -10.86 12.89 33.45
C THR A 8 -9.35 13.13 33.46
N ARG A 9 -8.54 12.07 33.64
CA ARG A 9 -7.09 12.11 33.40
C ARG A 9 -6.81 11.67 31.97
N GLY A 10 -6.55 12.64 31.09
CA GLY A 10 -6.05 12.39 29.74
C GLY A 10 -4.62 11.85 29.79
N ARG A 11 -4.39 10.69 29.16
CA ARG A 11 -3.05 10.23 28.81
C ARG A 11 -2.83 10.51 27.33
N ALA A 12 -1.95 11.47 27.05
CA ALA A 12 -1.43 11.73 25.72
C ALA A 12 -0.49 10.60 25.32
N PHE A 13 -0.87 9.79 24.33
CA PHE A 13 0.05 8.88 23.66
C PHE A 13 0.79 9.66 22.57
N ARG A 14 2.09 9.87 22.80
CA ARG A 14 3.03 10.36 21.78
C ARG A 14 3.16 9.30 20.70
N ARG A 15 2.82 9.66 19.47
CA ARG A 15 3.15 8.88 18.26
C ARG A 15 4.67 8.90 18.09
N ILE A 16 5.32 7.74 18.13
CA ILE A 16 6.66 7.56 17.55
C ILE A 16 6.42 7.33 16.06
N GLY A 17 6.68 8.37 15.27
CA GLY A 17 6.66 8.29 13.82
C GLY A 17 7.84 7.46 13.34
N GLY A 18 7.57 6.25 12.87
CA GLY A 18 8.50 5.51 12.01
C GLY A 18 8.50 6.16 10.63
N ALA A 19 9.49 7.00 10.38
CA ALA A 19 9.81 7.48 9.04
C ALA A 19 10.38 6.31 8.23
N ALA A 20 9.53 5.60 7.50
CA ALA A 20 9.98 4.75 6.40
C ALA A 20 10.28 5.66 5.21
N LEU A 21 11.57 5.93 4.98
CA LEU A 21 12.09 6.50 3.76
C LEU A 21 11.75 5.56 2.59
N VAL A 22 10.68 5.87 1.87
CA VAL A 22 10.45 5.35 0.52
C VAL A 22 11.36 6.15 -0.41
N THR A 23 12.55 5.63 -0.71
CA THR A 23 13.35 6.10 -1.85
C THR A 23 12.68 5.63 -3.14
N GLY A 24 11.63 6.35 -3.55
CA GLY A 24 11.08 6.29 -4.89
C GLY A 24 11.85 7.25 -5.79
N ALA A 25 12.81 6.72 -6.55
CA ALA A 25 13.47 7.49 -7.61
C ALA A 25 12.53 7.58 -8.83
N ALA A 26 11.60 8.53 -8.79
CA ALA A 26 10.91 9.03 -9.97
C ALA A 26 11.59 10.35 -10.39
N ALA A 27 12.53 10.26 -11.32
CA ALA A 27 13.12 11.43 -11.96
C ALA A 27 12.09 12.03 -12.94
N CYS A 28 11.26 12.95 -12.45
CA CYS A 28 10.55 13.91 -13.30
C CYS A 28 11.50 15.05 -13.66
N ALA A 29 11.88 15.11 -14.93
CA ALA A 29 12.51 16.29 -15.52
C ALA A 29 11.47 17.42 -15.58
N ALA A 30 11.67 18.47 -14.79
CA ALA A 30 11.00 19.74 -14.95
C ALA A 30 12.05 20.77 -15.41
N ALA A 31 11.93 21.17 -16.67
CA ALA A 31 12.62 22.31 -17.25
C ALA A 31 11.87 23.60 -16.87
N ALA A 32 12.59 24.59 -16.34
CA ALA A 32 12.26 26.01 -16.41
C ALA A 32 13.57 26.79 -16.16
N LEU A 33 14.17 27.36 -17.21
CA LEU A 33 14.05 28.77 -17.58
C LEU A 33 14.66 29.73 -16.55
N PHE A 34 15.98 29.93 -16.65
CA PHE A 34 16.60 31.20 -16.29
C PHE A 34 17.43 31.67 -17.48
N GLY A 35 17.02 32.81 -18.03
CA GLY A 35 17.69 33.47 -19.13
C GLY A 35 18.94 34.21 -18.67
N THR A 36 19.93 34.24 -19.56
CA THR A 36 21.01 35.24 -19.57
C THR A 36 21.40 35.52 -21.02
N LEU A 37 21.10 36.73 -21.49
CA LEU A 37 21.88 37.45 -22.52
C LEU A 37 23.24 37.84 -21.87
N PRO A 38 24.36 38.07 -22.60
CA PRO A 38 24.51 38.81 -23.86
C PRO A 38 25.45 38.04 -24.85
N ALA A 39 26.00 38.51 -25.98
CA ALA A 39 26.31 39.82 -26.52
C ALA A 39 26.46 39.72 -28.05
N GLN A 40 26.48 40.89 -28.68
CA GLN A 40 26.59 41.12 -30.11
C GLN A 40 27.93 40.65 -30.70
N ALA A 41 27.89 40.15 -31.95
CA ALA A 41 28.98 40.30 -32.90
C ALA A 41 28.39 40.50 -34.30
N THR A 42 28.82 41.58 -34.93
CA THR A 42 28.35 42.17 -36.17
C THR A 42 29.16 41.70 -37.39
N VAL A 43 28.56 41.91 -38.58
CA VAL A 43 29.13 42.00 -39.95
C VAL A 43 29.71 40.66 -40.51
N THR A 44 29.52 40.25 -41.77
CA THR A 44 29.51 40.94 -43.08
C THR A 44 28.79 40.15 -44.18
N HIS A 45 28.48 40.89 -45.25
CA HIS A 45 27.84 40.58 -46.53
C HIS A 45 28.43 39.45 -47.40
N ASP A 46 27.56 39.05 -48.34
CA ASP A 46 27.78 38.54 -49.71
C ASP A 46 28.45 37.19 -49.91
N ALA A 47 27.75 36.26 -50.56
CA ALA A 47 27.63 36.25 -52.01
C ALA A 47 26.79 35.05 -52.45
N ALA A 48 25.96 35.27 -53.46
CA ALA A 48 25.28 34.20 -54.19
C ALA A 48 26.31 33.22 -54.76
N THR A 49 26.09 31.92 -54.55
CA THR A 49 26.62 30.91 -55.46
C THR A 49 25.58 29.81 -55.62
N THR A 50 24.87 29.89 -56.73
CA THR A 50 24.10 28.81 -57.34
C THR A 50 25.07 27.67 -57.66
N THR A 51 25.17 26.68 -56.78
CA THR A 51 25.83 25.41 -57.09
C THR A 51 24.78 24.34 -57.30
N THR A 52 24.48 24.12 -58.58
CA THR A 52 23.86 22.91 -59.12
C THR A 52 24.72 21.71 -58.73
N ALA A 53 24.36 21.02 -57.65
CA ALA A 53 24.97 19.75 -57.29
C ALA A 53 24.17 18.61 -57.92
N VAL A 54 24.85 17.94 -58.85
CA VAL A 54 24.46 16.75 -59.59
C VAL A 54 23.90 15.68 -58.64
N ARG A 55 22.64 15.32 -58.87
CA ARG A 55 22.00 14.11 -58.35
C ARG A 55 22.75 12.88 -58.90
N THR A 56 23.70 12.37 -58.13
CA THR A 56 24.28 11.04 -58.34
C THR A 56 23.33 10.03 -57.71
N THR A 57 22.60 9.31 -58.54
CA THR A 57 21.90 8.07 -58.18
C THR A 57 22.94 6.99 -57.87
N SER A 58 23.55 7.06 -56.69
CA SER A 58 24.23 5.89 -56.12
C SER A 58 23.16 5.04 -55.45
N ASP A 59 22.62 4.15 -56.27
CA ASP A 59 22.07 2.85 -55.87
C ASP A 59 23.07 2.15 -54.95
N ARG A 60 22.97 2.48 -53.65
CA ARG A 60 23.66 1.77 -52.57
C ARG A 60 22.57 1.19 -51.70
N THR A 61 22.02 0.08 -52.18
CA THR A 61 21.39 -0.94 -51.35
C THR A 61 22.45 -1.45 -50.37
N VAL A 62 22.69 -0.70 -49.30
CA VAL A 62 23.41 -1.20 -48.14
C VAL A 62 22.49 -2.25 -47.52
N PRO A 63 22.90 -3.53 -47.43
CA PRO A 63 22.10 -4.50 -46.71
C PRO A 63 21.94 -3.99 -45.28
N ALA A 64 20.71 -4.01 -44.76
CA ALA A 64 20.36 -3.74 -43.38
C ALA A 64 21.00 -4.80 -42.47
N ALA A 65 22.32 -4.74 -42.35
CA ALA A 65 23.15 -5.65 -41.60
C ALA A 65 23.11 -5.23 -40.13
N ALA A 66 22.53 -6.11 -39.32
CA ALA A 66 22.75 -6.27 -37.88
C ALA A 66 22.70 -4.98 -37.05
N ALA A 67 21.48 -4.56 -36.66
CA ALA A 67 21.33 -3.93 -35.35
C ALA A 67 22.05 -4.82 -34.33
N THR A 68 23.04 -4.25 -33.64
CA THR A 68 23.83 -4.97 -32.64
C THR A 68 22.90 -5.62 -31.62
N GLY A 69 23.29 -6.75 -31.03
CA GLY A 69 22.46 -7.46 -30.04
C GLY A 69 21.95 -6.54 -28.91
N ALA A 70 22.72 -5.52 -28.55
CA ALA A 70 22.33 -4.48 -27.59
C ALA A 70 21.16 -3.61 -28.07
N GLN A 71 21.12 -3.22 -29.34
CA GLN A 71 20.02 -2.42 -29.91
C GLN A 71 18.72 -3.23 -29.99
N ARG A 72 18.80 -4.53 -30.32
CA ARG A 72 17.63 -5.43 -30.30
C ARG A 72 17.10 -5.63 -28.88
N ALA A 73 17.97 -5.93 -27.91
CA ALA A 73 17.58 -6.07 -26.51
C ALA A 73 16.93 -4.78 -25.95
N LYS A 74 17.46 -3.61 -26.32
CA LYS A 74 16.83 -2.32 -25.96
C LYS A 74 15.45 -2.17 -26.59
N ALA A 75 15.31 -2.46 -27.88
CA ALA A 75 14.02 -2.34 -28.58
C ALA A 75 12.95 -3.29 -28.01
N GLU A 76 13.34 -4.52 -27.65
CA GLU A 76 12.47 -5.51 -27.00
C GLU A 76 12.02 -5.03 -25.61
N LYS A 77 12.94 -4.51 -24.80
CA LYS A 77 12.62 -3.91 -23.50
C LYS A 77 11.67 -2.72 -23.65
N ASP A 78 11.93 -1.83 -24.61
CA ASP A 78 11.07 -0.66 -24.88
C ASP A 78 9.67 -1.10 -25.36
N ALA A 79 9.58 -2.17 -26.15
CA ALA A 79 8.30 -2.75 -26.57
C ALA A 79 7.53 -3.38 -25.40
N ALA A 80 8.23 -4.07 -24.49
CA ALA A 80 7.64 -4.64 -23.29
C ALA A 80 7.08 -3.54 -22.36
N ILE A 81 7.82 -2.45 -22.16
CA ILE A 81 7.36 -1.28 -21.39
C ILE A 81 6.11 -0.68 -22.03
N ARG A 82 6.12 -0.46 -23.35
CA ARG A 82 4.93 0.06 -24.06
C ARG A 82 3.72 -0.87 -23.94
N LYS A 83 3.92 -2.19 -23.91
CA LYS A 83 2.81 -3.14 -23.71
C LYS A 83 2.21 -2.99 -22.32
N ILE A 84 3.04 -2.91 -21.28
CA ILE A 84 2.58 -2.71 -19.89
C ILE A 84 1.83 -1.37 -19.73
N GLN A 85 2.36 -0.30 -20.30
CA GLN A 85 1.71 1.03 -20.28
C GLN A 85 0.37 1.06 -21.04
N ASN A 86 0.23 0.21 -22.06
CA ASN A 86 -1.00 0.14 -22.83
C ASN A 86 -2.04 -0.83 -22.28
N ASP A 87 -1.67 -1.62 -21.27
CA ASP A 87 -2.57 -2.54 -20.60
C ASP A 87 -3.74 -1.79 -19.95
N PRO A 88 -5.00 -2.20 -20.16
CA PRO A 88 -6.17 -1.56 -19.57
C PRO A 88 -6.09 -1.43 -18.04
N THR A 89 -5.48 -2.40 -17.37
CA THR A 89 -5.31 -2.43 -15.91
C THR A 89 -4.44 -1.25 -15.45
N THR A 90 -3.29 -1.06 -16.10
CA THR A 90 -2.38 0.08 -15.84
C THR A 90 -3.08 1.40 -16.10
N LYS A 91 -3.75 1.54 -17.27
CA LYS A 91 -4.45 2.78 -17.64
C LYS A 91 -5.58 3.14 -16.68
N ASN A 92 -6.32 2.14 -16.18
CA ASN A 92 -7.40 2.37 -15.23
C ASN A 92 -6.84 2.81 -13.87
N LEU A 93 -5.77 2.18 -13.36
CA LEU A 93 -5.11 2.66 -12.14
C LEU A 93 -4.57 4.08 -12.31
N ASP A 94 -3.91 4.38 -13.42
CA ASP A 94 -3.38 5.71 -13.69
C ASP A 94 -4.51 6.76 -13.69
N ALA A 95 -5.65 6.46 -14.33
CA ALA A 95 -6.80 7.36 -14.33
C ALA A 95 -7.40 7.57 -12.93
N TYR A 96 -7.48 6.51 -12.13
CA TYR A 96 -7.95 6.57 -10.75
C TYR A 96 -7.09 7.51 -9.90
N TYR A 97 -5.77 7.32 -9.92
CA TYR A 97 -4.84 8.15 -9.14
C TYR A 97 -4.70 9.57 -9.72
N ALA A 98 -4.74 9.74 -11.05
CA ALA A 98 -4.70 11.06 -11.69
C ALA A 98 -5.93 11.90 -11.36
N ALA A 99 -7.09 11.27 -11.12
CA ALA A 99 -8.28 11.94 -10.64
C ALA A 99 -8.21 12.33 -9.14
N GLY A 100 -7.11 12.01 -8.44
CA GLY A 100 -6.85 12.40 -7.06
C GLY A 100 -7.36 11.42 -6.01
N TYR A 101 -7.97 10.30 -6.41
CA TYR A 101 -8.43 9.28 -5.47
C TYR A 101 -7.24 8.54 -4.84
N LYS A 102 -7.40 8.21 -3.55
CA LYS A 102 -6.36 7.59 -2.72
C LYS A 102 -6.72 6.17 -2.32
N TYR A 103 -5.82 5.55 -1.59
CA TYR A 103 -6.00 4.18 -1.11
C TYR A 103 -7.28 4.00 -0.28
N GLU A 104 -7.60 4.98 0.56
CA GLU A 104 -8.76 5.01 1.45
C GLU A 104 -10.06 5.11 0.64
N ASP A 105 -10.08 5.92 -0.43
CA ASP A 105 -11.25 6.04 -1.31
C ASP A 105 -11.59 4.71 -2.00
N ALA A 106 -10.58 3.86 -2.26
CA ALA A 106 -10.82 2.54 -2.84
C ALA A 106 -11.55 1.61 -1.88
N LEU A 107 -11.32 1.75 -0.57
CA LEU A 107 -12.04 1.00 0.45
C LEU A 107 -13.51 1.42 0.49
N ASP A 108 -13.77 2.72 0.45
CA ASP A 108 -15.12 3.28 0.38
C ASP A 108 -15.87 2.82 -0.89
N LEU A 109 -15.22 2.87 -2.06
CA LEU A 109 -15.79 2.38 -3.32
C LEU A 109 -16.04 0.88 -3.30
N ALA A 110 -15.11 0.10 -2.75
CA ALA A 110 -15.26 -1.35 -2.63
C ALA A 110 -16.43 -1.72 -1.70
N ALA A 111 -16.60 -1.02 -0.58
CA ALA A 111 -17.77 -1.17 0.29
C ALA A 111 -19.07 -0.78 -0.41
N LEU A 112 -19.07 0.30 -1.18
CA LEU A 112 -20.26 0.79 -1.89
C LEU A 112 -20.68 -0.16 -3.02
N TRP A 113 -19.74 -0.67 -3.79
CA TRP A 113 -19.99 -1.52 -4.95
C TRP A 113 -19.97 -3.01 -4.63
N ASN A 114 -19.75 -3.38 -3.37
CA ASN A 114 -19.56 -4.77 -2.94
C ASN A 114 -18.44 -5.46 -3.76
N ALA A 115 -17.36 -4.74 -4.03
CA ALA A 115 -16.23 -5.26 -4.80
C ALA A 115 -15.42 -6.25 -3.96
N SER A 116 -14.88 -7.29 -4.59
CA SER A 116 -14.11 -8.35 -3.92
C SER A 116 -12.92 -7.83 -3.11
N ASP A 117 -12.30 -6.75 -3.57
CA ASP A 117 -11.11 -6.17 -2.97
C ASP A 117 -10.93 -4.72 -3.45
N ARG A 118 -9.99 -4.01 -2.81
CA ARG A 118 -9.69 -2.60 -3.13
C ARG A 118 -9.15 -2.42 -4.55
N ASN A 119 -8.37 -3.36 -5.08
CA ASN A 119 -7.80 -3.21 -6.42
C ASN A 119 -8.89 -3.32 -7.48
N HIS A 120 -9.82 -4.26 -7.33
CA HIS A 120 -11.00 -4.33 -8.18
C HIS A 120 -11.78 -3.01 -8.18
N ALA A 121 -12.03 -2.41 -7.01
CA ALA A 121 -12.67 -1.10 -6.94
C ALA A 121 -11.88 0.00 -7.66
N LYS A 122 -10.54 0.05 -7.53
CA LYS A 122 -9.71 1.02 -8.26
C LYS A 122 -9.79 0.83 -9.78
N PHE A 123 -9.74 -0.42 -10.25
CA PHE A 123 -9.83 -0.71 -11.68
C PHE A 123 -11.18 -0.29 -12.27
N THR A 124 -12.28 -0.61 -11.57
CA THR A 124 -13.62 -0.21 -11.98
C THR A 124 -13.74 1.31 -11.98
N ALA A 125 -13.32 1.98 -10.91
CA ALA A 125 -13.34 3.44 -10.81
C ALA A 125 -12.52 4.13 -11.91
N GLY A 126 -11.32 3.62 -12.21
CA GLY A 126 -10.49 4.10 -13.29
C GLY A 126 -11.14 3.93 -14.67
N ALA A 127 -11.82 2.81 -14.91
CA ALA A 127 -12.56 2.57 -16.13
C ALA A 127 -13.71 3.58 -16.30
N GLU A 128 -14.51 3.80 -15.24
CA GLU A 128 -15.60 4.78 -15.21
C GLU A 128 -15.10 6.19 -15.50
N LEU A 129 -14.01 6.62 -14.85
CA LEU A 129 -13.41 7.94 -15.07
C LEU A 129 -12.92 8.12 -16.52
N ARG A 130 -12.33 7.09 -17.12
CA ARG A 130 -11.90 7.12 -18.53
C ARG A 130 -13.07 7.14 -19.53
N ALA A 131 -14.21 6.58 -19.14
CA ALA A 131 -15.46 6.70 -19.89
C ALA A 131 -16.12 8.08 -19.71
N GLY A 132 -15.57 8.95 -18.85
CA GLY A 132 -16.14 10.27 -18.55
C GLY A 132 -17.28 10.23 -17.53
N HIS A 133 -17.51 9.09 -16.87
CA HIS A 133 -18.51 8.98 -15.82
C HIS A 133 -17.97 9.53 -14.49
N THR A 134 -18.87 10.11 -13.69
CA THR A 134 -18.53 10.60 -12.34
C THR A 134 -18.69 9.48 -11.31
N LEU A 135 -17.76 9.39 -10.36
CA LEU A 135 -17.87 8.44 -9.25
C LEU A 135 -18.88 8.92 -8.19
N PRO A 136 -19.36 8.02 -7.29
CA PRO A 136 -20.39 8.35 -6.30
C PRO A 136 -20.02 9.40 -5.25
N PHE A 137 -18.74 9.77 -5.16
CA PHE A 137 -18.22 10.82 -4.29
C PHE A 137 -16.90 11.35 -4.86
N ALA A 138 -16.53 12.59 -4.50
CA ALA A 138 -15.26 13.20 -4.91
C ALA A 138 -14.06 12.61 -4.12
N PRO A 139 -12.82 12.73 -4.61
CA PRO A 139 -11.65 12.24 -3.90
C PRO A 139 -11.57 12.73 -2.45
N GLY A 140 -11.35 11.81 -1.50
CA GLY A 140 -11.32 12.10 -0.08
C GLY A 140 -12.68 12.47 0.52
N ALA A 141 -13.81 12.23 -0.14
CA ALA A 141 -15.13 12.48 0.42
C ALA A 141 -15.87 11.21 0.89
N GLY A 142 -15.26 10.02 0.72
CA GLY A 142 -15.88 8.74 1.06
C GLY A 142 -16.22 8.59 2.55
N PHE A 143 -15.35 9.08 3.44
CA PHE A 143 -15.52 8.97 4.89
C PHE A 143 -16.72 9.73 5.48
N ALA A 144 -17.31 10.68 4.74
CA ALA A 144 -18.48 11.45 5.21
C ALA A 144 -19.80 10.67 5.06
N ARG A 145 -19.75 9.46 4.48
CA ARG A 145 -20.94 8.66 4.18
C ARG A 145 -21.35 7.77 5.36
N SER A 146 -22.67 7.55 5.45
CA SER A 146 -23.23 6.50 6.29
C SER A 146 -23.23 5.18 5.52
N TYR A 147 -22.62 4.16 6.10
CA TYR A 147 -22.60 2.80 5.55
C TYR A 147 -23.58 1.89 6.28
N THR A 148 -24.19 0.97 5.54
CA THR A 148 -25.00 -0.10 6.14
C THR A 148 -24.12 -1.07 6.92
N ARG A 149 -24.72 -1.82 7.85
CA ARG A 149 -23.99 -2.85 8.61
C ARG A 149 -23.30 -3.87 7.70
N ALA A 150 -23.96 -4.31 6.63
CA ALA A 150 -23.38 -5.26 5.67
C ALA A 150 -22.14 -4.67 4.98
N GLN A 151 -22.19 -3.40 4.56
CA GLN A 151 -21.05 -2.72 3.95
C GLN A 151 -19.90 -2.52 4.95
N GLN A 152 -20.21 -2.28 6.22
CA GLN A 152 -19.20 -2.20 7.27
C GLN A 152 -18.51 -3.56 7.49
N VAL A 153 -19.27 -4.66 7.53
CA VAL A 153 -18.67 -6.00 7.61
C VAL A 153 -17.80 -6.27 6.38
N HIS A 154 -18.30 -5.96 5.18
CA HIS A 154 -17.54 -6.13 3.94
C HIS A 154 -16.23 -5.31 3.96
N ALA A 155 -16.29 -4.05 4.40
CA ALA A 155 -15.12 -3.20 4.53
C ALA A 155 -14.07 -3.77 5.49
N PHE A 156 -14.49 -4.41 6.59
CA PHE A 156 -13.57 -5.12 7.48
C PHE A 156 -12.85 -6.27 6.76
N GLU A 157 -13.58 -7.04 5.95
CA GLU A 157 -13.05 -8.22 5.26
C GLU A 157 -12.04 -7.84 4.16
N ILE A 158 -12.31 -6.77 3.41
CA ILE A 158 -11.40 -6.30 2.34
C ILE A 158 -10.26 -5.40 2.82
N ALA A 159 -10.32 -4.88 4.05
CA ALA A 159 -9.28 -4.00 4.59
C ALA A 159 -7.98 -4.77 4.92
N GLU A 160 -7.94 -6.10 4.70
CA GLU A 160 -6.81 -7.00 4.97
C GLU A 160 -6.38 -6.96 6.44
N VAL A 161 -7.28 -6.56 7.33
CA VAL A 161 -6.98 -6.47 8.77
C VAL A 161 -7.14 -7.85 9.43
N ASP A 162 -7.92 -8.76 8.84
CA ASP A 162 -8.22 -10.05 9.44
C ASP A 162 -7.13 -11.09 9.14
N ASP A 163 -6.34 -11.42 10.17
CA ASP A 163 -5.44 -12.57 10.20
C ASP A 163 -6.17 -13.91 10.45
N GLY A 164 -7.51 -13.92 10.30
CA GLY A 164 -8.41 -15.03 10.60
C GLY A 164 -8.83 -15.09 12.07
N GLY A 165 -8.23 -14.29 12.96
CA GLY A 165 -8.54 -14.25 14.38
C GLY A 165 -8.90 -12.86 14.92
N LEU A 166 -8.74 -11.81 14.12
CA LEU A 166 -8.90 -10.43 14.57
C LEU A 166 -10.33 -10.16 15.04
N ALA A 167 -11.34 -10.61 14.29
CA ALA A 167 -12.74 -10.39 14.63
C ALA A 167 -13.10 -10.98 16.01
N ALA A 168 -12.59 -12.18 16.32
CA ALA A 168 -12.81 -12.84 17.60
C ALA A 168 -12.11 -12.10 18.76
N ARG A 169 -10.88 -11.62 18.54
CA ARG A 169 -10.14 -10.82 19.51
C ARG A 169 -10.84 -9.50 19.82
N LEU A 170 -11.30 -8.79 18.79
CA LEU A 170 -12.08 -7.55 18.93
C LEU A 170 -13.42 -7.79 19.63
N ALA A 171 -14.08 -8.90 19.31
CA ALA A 171 -15.31 -9.30 19.99
C ALA A 171 -15.11 -9.50 21.49
N ALA A 172 -14.02 -10.18 21.87
CA ALA A 172 -13.67 -10.43 23.25
C ALA A 172 -13.34 -9.11 23.99
N SER A 173 -12.49 -8.24 23.44
CA SER A 173 -12.12 -6.97 24.08
C SER A 173 -13.30 -6.02 24.22
N TRP A 174 -14.12 -5.91 23.18
CA TRP A 174 -15.28 -5.01 23.18
C TRP A 174 -16.53 -5.61 23.82
N LYS A 175 -16.48 -6.89 24.26
CA LYS A 175 -17.60 -7.64 24.85
C LYS A 175 -18.85 -7.65 23.96
N VAL A 176 -18.66 -7.93 22.67
CA VAL A 176 -19.73 -8.03 21.65
C VAL A 176 -19.59 -9.32 20.85
N SER A 177 -20.55 -9.62 19.96
CA SER A 177 -20.41 -10.75 19.03
C SER A 177 -19.32 -10.49 17.96
N PRO A 178 -18.69 -11.54 17.39
CA PRO A 178 -17.74 -11.41 16.28
C PRO A 178 -18.27 -10.59 15.11
N GLU A 179 -19.52 -10.81 14.71
CA GLU A 179 -20.16 -10.05 13.64
C GLU A 179 -20.30 -8.56 13.99
N THR A 180 -20.67 -8.24 15.23
CA THR A 180 -20.76 -6.84 15.69
C THR A 180 -19.39 -6.19 15.77
N ALA A 181 -18.35 -6.95 16.15
CA ALA A 181 -16.97 -6.49 16.14
C ALA A 181 -16.49 -6.20 14.70
N LYS A 182 -16.77 -7.09 13.74
CA LYS A 182 -16.47 -6.85 12.32
C LYS A 182 -17.09 -5.55 11.82
N ALA A 183 -18.40 -5.37 12.04
CA ALA A 183 -19.09 -4.16 11.63
C ALA A 183 -18.50 -2.89 12.27
N LYS A 184 -18.23 -2.90 13.58
CA LYS A 184 -17.59 -1.76 14.26
C LYS A 184 -16.19 -1.48 13.72
N ALA A 185 -15.39 -2.51 13.49
CA ALA A 185 -14.03 -2.37 12.96
C ALA A 185 -14.02 -1.86 11.52
N GLY A 186 -14.92 -2.36 10.67
CA GLY A 186 -15.06 -1.85 9.30
C GLY A 186 -15.60 -0.43 9.25
N ALA A 187 -16.50 -0.05 10.16
CA ALA A 187 -16.93 1.34 10.30
C ALA A 187 -15.76 2.28 10.68
N LEU A 188 -14.87 1.82 11.57
CA LEU A 188 -13.64 2.55 11.90
C LEU A 188 -12.70 2.65 10.70
N ALA A 189 -12.51 1.55 9.95
CA ALA A 189 -11.69 1.55 8.75
C ALA A 189 -12.21 2.52 7.67
N LEU A 190 -13.52 2.54 7.42
CA LEU A 190 -14.19 3.48 6.51
C LEU A 190 -14.09 4.93 6.98
N ALA A 191 -14.05 5.16 8.29
CA ALA A 191 -13.81 6.49 8.86
C ALA A 191 -12.32 6.89 8.88
N ASN A 192 -11.43 6.07 8.30
CA ASN A 192 -9.98 6.20 8.40
C ASN A 192 -9.49 6.34 9.86
N GLN A 193 -10.16 5.63 10.77
CA GLN A 193 -9.80 5.58 12.18
C GLN A 193 -9.08 4.26 12.46
N PRO A 194 -8.03 4.28 13.29
CA PRO A 194 -7.38 3.06 13.70
C PRO A 194 -8.36 2.20 14.50
N VAL A 195 -8.41 0.91 14.22
CA VAL A 195 -9.17 -0.03 15.05
C VAL A 195 -8.49 -0.14 16.42
N PRO A 196 -9.16 0.22 17.54
CA PRO A 196 -8.57 0.13 18.87
C PRO A 196 -8.36 -1.34 19.26
N LEU A 197 -7.17 -1.85 18.96
CA LEU A 197 -6.67 -3.08 19.54
C LEU A 197 -6.09 -2.70 20.89
N GLU A 198 -6.84 -2.94 21.98
CA GLU A 198 -6.39 -2.59 23.34
C GLU A 198 -5.00 -3.16 23.64
N HIS A 199 -4.66 -4.30 23.06
CA HIS A 199 -3.28 -4.73 22.86
C HIS A 199 -3.25 -5.49 21.53
N PRO A 200 -2.36 -5.19 20.57
CA PRO A 200 -2.19 -6.08 19.43
C PRO A 200 -1.72 -7.41 20.03
N THR A 201 -2.58 -8.44 20.01
CA THR A 201 -2.10 -9.80 20.20
C THR A 201 -1.04 -9.98 19.12
N PRO A 202 0.23 -10.18 19.49
CA PRO A 202 1.31 -10.26 18.53
C PRO A 202 0.98 -11.31 17.48
N SER A 203 1.33 -11.06 16.22
CA SER A 203 1.15 -12.08 15.18
C SER A 203 1.89 -13.35 15.59
N ALA A 204 1.54 -14.51 15.04
CA ALA A 204 2.27 -15.74 15.31
C ALA A 204 3.78 -15.58 15.02
N GLY A 205 4.14 -14.79 13.99
CA GLY A 205 5.51 -14.41 13.67
C GLY A 205 6.16 -13.51 14.73
N ASP A 206 5.47 -12.49 15.22
CA ASP A 206 5.99 -11.61 16.27
C ASP A 206 6.18 -12.37 17.58
N ALA A 207 5.22 -13.22 17.94
CA ALA A 207 5.30 -14.09 19.10
C ALA A 207 6.46 -15.08 18.97
N ALA A 208 6.59 -15.76 17.83
CA ALA A 208 7.69 -16.67 17.56
C ALA A 208 9.06 -15.96 17.60
N THR A 209 9.12 -14.71 17.13
CA THR A 209 10.31 -13.85 17.20
C THR A 209 10.63 -13.47 18.64
N ALA A 210 9.63 -13.07 19.43
CA ALA A 210 9.81 -12.71 20.83
C ALA A 210 10.27 -13.88 21.69
N PHE A 211 9.74 -15.08 21.43
CA PHE A 211 10.20 -16.31 22.07
C PHE A 211 11.70 -16.56 21.81
N ALA A 212 12.13 -16.46 20.55
CA ALA A 212 13.54 -16.61 20.18
C ALA A 212 14.42 -15.48 20.74
N ALA A 213 13.93 -14.25 20.74
CA ALA A 213 14.64 -13.09 21.28
C ALA A 213 14.83 -13.15 22.80
N ALA A 214 13.94 -13.87 23.51
CA ALA A 214 14.09 -14.18 24.92
C ALA A 214 15.09 -15.30 25.22
N GLY A 215 15.76 -15.84 24.19
CA GLY A 215 16.81 -16.86 24.31
C GLY A 215 16.31 -18.31 24.23
N TYR A 216 15.01 -18.52 24.05
CA TYR A 216 14.44 -19.87 23.95
C TYR A 216 14.55 -20.43 22.53
N ASP A 217 14.82 -21.73 22.43
CA ASP A 217 14.99 -22.42 21.15
C ASP A 217 13.86 -23.43 20.83
N TYR A 218 14.04 -24.22 19.77
CA TYR A 218 13.04 -25.22 19.40
C TYR A 218 12.89 -26.35 20.44
N ALA A 219 13.97 -26.77 21.10
CA ALA A 219 13.91 -27.81 22.14
C ALA A 219 13.12 -27.33 23.35
N ASP A 220 13.21 -26.04 23.69
CA ASP A 220 12.38 -25.40 24.69
C ASP A 220 10.89 -25.38 24.31
N ALA A 221 10.59 -25.11 23.05
CA ALA A 221 9.23 -25.19 22.55
C ALA A 221 8.64 -26.61 22.66
N GLU A 222 9.45 -27.65 22.44
CA GLU A 222 9.02 -29.05 22.64
C GLU A 222 8.73 -29.38 24.11
N LYS A 223 9.55 -28.90 25.06
CA LYS A 223 9.28 -29.05 26.50
C LYS A 223 7.95 -28.38 26.88
N LEU A 224 7.72 -27.15 26.40
CA LEU A 224 6.47 -26.43 26.64
C LEU A 224 5.27 -27.14 26.01
N ALA A 225 5.42 -27.67 24.79
CA ALA A 225 4.42 -28.48 24.13
C ALA A 225 4.01 -29.71 24.97
N GLN A 226 4.97 -30.38 25.60
CA GLN A 226 4.68 -31.50 26.50
C GLN A 226 3.94 -31.09 27.77
N ILE A 227 4.28 -29.94 28.34
CA ILE A 227 3.64 -29.39 29.55
C ILE A 227 2.21 -28.96 29.23
N TRP A 228 2.02 -28.22 28.13
CA TRP A 228 0.74 -27.63 27.74
C TRP A 228 -0.15 -28.54 26.88
N LYS A 229 0.36 -29.71 26.47
CA LYS A 229 -0.34 -30.69 25.63
C LYS A 229 -0.79 -30.11 24.28
N ILE A 230 0.11 -29.36 23.63
CA ILE A 230 -0.06 -28.80 22.28
C ILE A 230 1.18 -29.10 21.43
N ASP A 231 1.18 -28.77 20.13
CA ASP A 231 2.36 -28.94 19.29
C ASP A 231 3.43 -27.87 19.58
N ALA A 232 4.69 -28.15 19.20
CA ALA A 232 5.83 -27.28 19.47
C ALA A 232 5.67 -25.87 18.88
N TYR A 233 5.08 -25.74 17.69
CA TYR A 233 4.88 -24.43 17.08
C TYR A 233 3.81 -23.62 17.83
N SER A 234 2.68 -24.25 18.18
CA SER A 234 1.65 -23.61 19.01
C SER A 234 2.19 -23.23 20.40
N ALA A 235 3.05 -24.05 21.00
CA ALA A 235 3.73 -23.74 22.26
C ALA A 235 4.67 -22.53 22.12
N LYS A 236 5.48 -22.48 21.06
CA LYS A 236 6.34 -21.33 20.75
C LYS A 236 5.54 -20.04 20.61
N VAL A 237 4.46 -20.05 19.83
CA VAL A 237 3.60 -18.88 19.62
C VAL A 237 2.95 -18.47 20.94
N LYS A 238 2.38 -19.40 21.70
CA LYS A 238 1.75 -19.11 22.99
C LYS A 238 2.75 -18.49 23.97
N ALA A 239 3.93 -19.07 24.12
CA ALA A 239 4.97 -18.55 25.01
C ALA A 239 5.45 -17.15 24.60
N GLY A 240 5.63 -16.92 23.30
CA GLY A 240 5.95 -15.60 22.76
C GLY A 240 4.88 -14.55 23.05
N GLN A 241 3.60 -14.92 22.94
CA GLN A 241 2.48 -14.04 23.29
C GLN A 241 2.46 -13.71 24.79
N ASP A 242 2.71 -14.71 25.64
CA ASP A 242 2.78 -14.54 27.09
C ASP A 242 3.94 -13.60 27.47
N LEU A 243 5.12 -13.76 26.85
CA LEU A 243 6.28 -12.87 27.01
C LEU A 243 6.00 -11.43 26.61
N LEU A 244 5.32 -11.22 25.47
CA LEU A 244 4.99 -9.88 24.97
C LEU A 244 3.88 -9.22 25.79
N SER A 245 2.94 -10.00 26.31
CA SER A 245 1.85 -9.50 27.15
C SER A 245 2.29 -9.23 28.59
N SER A 246 3.33 -9.94 29.07
CA SER A 246 3.84 -9.83 30.43
C SER A 246 5.32 -10.26 30.51
N PRO A 247 6.28 -9.34 30.27
CA PRO A 247 7.71 -9.64 30.17
C PRO A 247 8.37 -10.25 31.42
N GLN A 248 7.63 -10.35 32.53
CA GLN A 248 8.13 -10.79 33.83
C GLN A 248 7.64 -12.19 34.22
N ILE A 249 6.79 -12.84 33.41
CA ILE A 249 6.33 -14.20 33.74
C ILE A 249 7.43 -15.19 33.32
N PRO A 250 8.09 -15.88 34.28
CA PRO A 250 9.05 -16.92 33.93
C PRO A 250 8.30 -18.04 33.22
N LEU A 251 8.81 -18.48 32.06
CA LEU A 251 8.30 -19.71 31.45
C LEU A 251 8.64 -20.89 32.38
N PRO A 252 7.84 -21.98 32.37
CA PRO A 252 8.09 -23.17 33.19
C PRO A 252 9.34 -23.96 32.77
N ILE A 253 10.21 -23.34 31.97
CA ILE A 253 11.51 -23.80 31.53
C ILE A 253 12.47 -22.61 31.58
N GLN A 254 13.71 -22.87 31.99
CA GLN A 254 14.79 -21.90 31.83
C GLN A 254 15.53 -22.20 30.52
N PRO A 255 15.96 -21.17 29.77
CA PRO A 255 16.72 -21.35 28.54
C PRO A 255 18.07 -22.04 28.82
#